data_AF-A0A1N7PS88-F1
#
_entry.id   AF-A0A1N7PS88-F1
#
_cell.length_a   1.000
_cell.length_b   1.000
_cell.length_c   1.000
_cell.angle_alpha   90.00
_cell.angle_beta   90.00
_cell.angle_gamma   90.00
#
_symmetry.space_group_name_H-M   'P 1'
#
loop_
_entity.id
_entity.type
_entity.pdbx_description
1 polymer ?
#
loop_
_entity_poly.entity_id
_entity_poly.type
_entity_poly.pdbx_seq_one_letter_code
_entity_poly.pdbx_strand_id
1 'polypeptide(L)'
;MKNDNQINKERLRAELSTLESRIQAKIIHLCLSNKKLPFERLSKGRQLKDSIRQTIQYLDQGEFEKVELYLKELSSQGLIIKTPFN
;
A
#
# COMPACT_ATOMS: atom_id res chain seq x y z
N MET A 1 7.82 -19.44 18.37
CA MET A 1 8.20 -18.90 17.05
C MET A 1 7.04 -18.74 16.04
N LYS A 2 5.84 -19.34 16.23
CA LYS A 2 4.68 -19.08 15.34
C LYS A 2 3.96 -17.74 15.60
N ASN A 3 4.10 -17.17 16.80
CA ASN A 3 3.35 -15.99 17.22
C ASN A 3 3.88 -14.69 16.58
N ASP A 4 5.20 -14.58 16.43
CA ASP A 4 5.85 -13.35 15.97
C ASP A 4 5.55 -13.06 14.48
N ASN A 5 5.52 -14.10 13.64
CA ASN A 5 5.17 -13.96 12.21
C ASN A 5 3.71 -13.55 11.99
N GLN A 6 2.79 -14.04 12.83
CA GLN A 6 1.38 -13.67 12.77
C GLN A 6 1.19 -12.20 13.17
N ILE A 7 1.83 -11.78 14.27
CA ILE A 7 1.80 -10.40 14.76
C ILE A 7 2.42 -9.44 13.73
N ASN A 8 3.53 -9.82 13.08
CA ASN A 8 4.17 -9.02 12.04
C ASN A 8 3.29 -8.91 10.78
N LYS A 9 2.62 -9.99 10.38
CA LYS A 9 1.66 -10.00 9.28
C LYS A 9 0.48 -9.07 9.55
N GLU A 10 -0.12 -9.12 10.74
CA GLU A 10 -1.25 -8.28 11.10
C GLU A 10 -0.87 -6.80 11.17
N ARG A 11 0.30 -6.47 11.72
CA ARG A 11 0.84 -5.11 11.73
C ARG A 11 1.06 -4.57 10.33
N LEU A 12 1.72 -5.33 9.45
CA LEU A 12 1.95 -4.91 8.08
C LEU A 12 0.63 -4.73 7.33
N ARG A 13 -0.32 -5.64 7.52
CA ARG A 13 -1.66 -5.53 6.91
C ARG A 13 -2.37 -4.25 7.36
N ALA A 14 -2.34 -3.93 8.65
CA ALA A 14 -2.95 -2.73 9.20
C ALA A 14 -2.30 -1.44 8.65
N GLU A 15 -0.97 -1.42 8.51
CA GLU A 15 -0.24 -0.29 7.94
C GLU A 15 -0.61 -0.09 6.45
N LEU A 16 -0.58 -1.16 5.65
CA LEU A 16 -0.97 -1.13 4.24
C LEU A 16 -2.43 -0.68 4.06
N SER A 17 -3.36 -1.18 4.89
CA SER A 17 -4.77 -0.78 4.86
C SER A 17 -4.98 0.70 5.22
N THR A 18 -4.20 1.21 6.18
CA THR A 18 -4.20 2.64 6.53
C THR A 18 -3.71 3.49 5.35
N LEU A 19 -2.64 3.06 4.67
CA LEU A 19 -2.12 3.74 3.49
C LEU A 19 -3.12 3.75 2.33
N GLU A 20 -3.76 2.61 2.05
CA GLU A 20 -4.82 2.49 1.03
C GLU A 20 -5.95 3.49 1.32
N SER A 21 -6.45 3.51 2.55
CA SER A 21 -7.53 4.41 2.98
C SER A 21 -7.15 5.89 2.80
N ARG A 22 -5.92 6.26 3.16
CA ARG A 22 -5.41 7.64 2.99
C ARG A 22 -5.31 8.04 1.52
N ILE A 23 -4.82 7.15 0.67
CA ILE A 23 -4.71 7.41 -0.77
C ILE A 23 -6.10 7.50 -1.40
N GLN A 24 -7.02 6.60 -1.04
CA GLN A 24 -8.40 6.63 -1.51
C GLN A 24 -9.10 7.93 -1.10
N ALA A 25 -8.97 8.36 0.15
CA ALA A 25 -9.52 9.63 0.62
C ALA A 25 -8.96 10.83 -0.16
N LYS A 26 -7.65 10.85 -0.45
CA LYS A 26 -7.04 11.88 -1.30
C LYS A 26 -7.62 11.84 -2.72
N ILE A 27 -7.71 10.67 -3.35
CA ILE A 27 -8.30 10.54 -4.70
C ILE A 27 -9.73 11.08 -4.71
N ILE A 28 -10.57 10.69 -3.74
CA ILE A 28 -11.96 11.17 -3.63
C ILE A 28 -11.99 12.68 -3.48
N HIS A 29 -11.23 13.25 -2.54
CA HIS A 29 -11.18 14.70 -2.34
C HIS A 29 -10.75 15.43 -3.61
N LEU A 30 -9.78 14.90 -4.35
CA LEU A 30 -9.31 15.49 -5.59
C LEU A 30 -10.38 15.44 -6.69
N CYS A 31 -11.10 14.33 -6.82
CA CYS A 31 -12.23 14.22 -7.75
C CYS A 31 -13.37 15.19 -7.39
N LEU A 32 -13.72 15.30 -6.10
CA LEU A 32 -14.84 16.14 -5.63
C LEU A 32 -14.52 17.63 -5.67
N SER A 33 -13.27 18.01 -5.44
CA SER A 33 -12.86 19.43 -5.42
C SER A 33 -12.79 20.07 -6.81
N ASN A 34 -13.00 19.33 -7.90
CA ASN A 34 -12.90 19.79 -9.30
C ASN A 34 -11.61 20.60 -9.61
N LYS A 35 -10.58 20.49 -8.76
CA LYS A 35 -9.26 21.05 -9.04
C LYS A 35 -8.76 20.34 -10.28
N LYS A 36 -8.48 21.09 -11.35
CA LYS A 36 -7.79 20.59 -12.55
C LYS A 36 -6.44 20.03 -12.11
N LEU A 37 -6.42 18.75 -11.77
CA LEU A 37 -5.19 18.00 -11.58
C LEU A 37 -4.80 17.41 -12.92
N PRO A 38 -3.51 17.46 -13.28
CA PRO A 38 -3.00 16.71 -14.42
C PRO A 38 -3.42 15.25 -14.28
N PHE A 39 -3.99 14.69 -15.35
CA PHE A 39 -4.41 13.29 -15.43
C PHE A 39 -3.36 12.34 -14.87
N GLU A 40 -2.08 12.62 -15.13
CA GLU A 40 -0.94 11.85 -14.63
C GLU A 40 -0.88 11.75 -13.10
N ARG A 41 -1.21 12.82 -12.37
CA ARG A 41 -1.16 12.80 -10.90
C ARG A 41 -2.27 11.93 -10.32
N LEU A 42 -3.45 11.95 -10.93
CA LEU A 42 -4.57 11.09 -10.53
C LEU A 42 -4.30 9.63 -10.87
N SER A 43 -3.74 9.39 -12.07
CA SER A 43 -3.35 8.06 -12.54
C SER A 43 -2.31 7.43 -11.61
N LYS A 44 -1.25 8.17 -11.25
CA LYS A 44 -0.24 7.73 -10.27
C LYS A 44 -0.86 7.38 -8.92
N GLY A 45 -1.81 8.19 -8.43
CA GLY A 45 -2.52 7.88 -7.18
C GLY A 45 -3.31 6.56 -7.24
N ARG A 46 -3.95 6.28 -8.38
CA ARG A 46 -4.67 5.00 -8.59
C ARG A 46 -3.72 3.81 -8.66
N GLN A 47 -2.64 3.92 -9.43
CA GLN A 47 -1.59 2.89 -9.52
C GLN A 47 -1.00 2.56 -8.14
N LEU A 48 -0.73 3.57 -7.33
CA LEU A 48 -0.22 3.40 -5.97
C LEU A 48 -1.21 2.63 -5.08
N LYS A 49 -2.50 2.98 -5.17
CA LYS A 49 -3.56 2.29 -4.44
C LYS A 49 -3.66 0.82 -4.85
N ASP A 50 -3.62 0.54 -6.15
CA ASP A 50 -3.74 -0.80 -6.69
C ASP A 50 -2.54 -1.66 -6.28
N SER A 51 -1.33 -1.09 -6.28
CA SER A 51 -0.11 -1.74 -5.80
C SER A 51 -0.19 -2.11 -4.31
N ILE A 52 -0.73 -1.22 -3.47
CA ILE A 52 -0.96 -1.51 -2.04
C ILE A 52 -1.97 -2.65 -1.86
N ARG A 53 -3.09 -2.63 -2.61
CA ARG A 53 -4.08 -3.70 -2.58
C ARG A 53 -3.50 -5.04 -2.98
N GLN A 54 -2.69 -5.06 -4.04
CA GLN A 54 -2.00 -6.26 -4.50
C GLN A 54 -1.05 -6.80 -3.43
N THR A 55 -0.33 -5.92 -2.74
CA THR A 55 0.56 -6.29 -1.63
C THR A 55 -0.20 -6.93 -0.48
N ILE A 56 -1.36 -6.37 -0.09
CA ILE A 56 -2.25 -6.96 0.95
C ILE A 56 -2.73 -8.34 0.51
N GLN A 57 -3.11 -8.50 -0.76
CA GLN A 57 -3.56 -9.79 -1.29
C GLN A 57 -2.45 -10.86 -1.20
N TYR A 58 -1.22 -10.53 -1.62
CA TYR A 58 -0.09 -11.46 -1.50
C TYR A 58 0.23 -11.79 -0.04
N LEU A 59 0.15 -10.80 0.84
CA LEU A 59 0.33 -11.00 2.27
C LEU A 59 -0.71 -11.97 2.85
N ASP A 60 -1.98 -11.82 2.44
CA ASP A 60 -3.07 -12.68 2.86
C ASP A 60 -2.89 -14.12 2.36
N GLN A 61 -2.41 -14.27 1.12
CA GLN A 61 -2.10 -15.55 0.47
C GLN A 61 -0.82 -16.24 1.02
N GLY A 62 0.02 -15.52 1.77
CA GLY A 62 1.30 -16.05 2.28
C GLY A 62 2.42 -16.05 1.24
N GLU A 63 2.28 -15.28 0.16
CA GLU A 63 3.24 -15.14 -0.93
C GLU A 63 4.33 -14.12 -0.56
N PHE A 64 5.13 -14.42 0.47
CA PHE A 64 6.04 -13.46 1.10
C PHE A 64 7.11 -12.87 0.17
N GLU A 65 7.62 -13.65 -0.80
CA GLU A 65 8.56 -13.15 -1.81
C GLU A 65 7.95 -12.02 -2.66
N LYS A 66 6.67 -12.18 -3.04
CA LYS A 66 5.93 -11.16 -3.79
C LYS A 66 5.64 -9.94 -2.92
N VAL A 67 5.35 -10.15 -1.63
CA VAL A 67 5.19 -9.05 -0.67
C VAL A 67 6.46 -8.21 -0.60
N GLU A 68 7.63 -8.83 -0.43
CA GLU A 68 8.91 -8.11 -0.39
C GLU A 68 9.20 -7.31 -1.67
N LEU A 69 8.95 -7.92 -2.83
CA LEU A 69 9.11 -7.25 -4.12
C LEU A 69 8.25 -5.99 -4.21
N TYR A 70 6.96 -6.12 -3.86
CA TYR A 70 6.02 -4.99 -3.93
C TYR A 70 6.31 -3.94 -2.87
N LEU A 71 6.77 -4.31 -1.67
CA LEU A 71 7.21 -3.36 -0.66
C LEU A 71 8.41 -2.53 -1.13
N LYS A 72 9.38 -3.15 -1.82
CA LYS A 72 10.50 -2.44 -2.45
C LYS A 72 10.01 -1.48 -3.54
N GLU A 73 9.05 -1.92 -4.36
CA GLU A 73 8.47 -1.07 -5.39
C GLU A 73 7.73 0.14 -4.78
N LEU A 74 6.90 -0.06 -3.76
CA LEU A 74 6.21 1.02 -3.04
C LEU A 74 7.21 2.00 -2.40
N SER A 75 8.31 1.50 -1.84
CA SER A 75 9.40 2.32 -1.30
C SER A 75 10.07 3.16 -2.39
N SER A 76 10.32 2.60 -3.57
CA SER A 76 10.86 3.34 -4.72
C SER A 76 9.94 4.47 -5.21
N GLN A 77 8.64 4.33 -4.96
CA GLN A 77 7.62 5.35 -5.25
C GLN A 77 7.46 6.38 -4.12
N GLY A 78 8.30 6.30 -3.08
CA GLY A 78 8.36 7.24 -1.95
C GLY A 78 7.44 6.90 -0.78
N LEU A 79 6.85 5.70 -0.74
CA LEU A 79 6.11 5.23 0.44
C LEU A 79 7.05 4.59 1.46
N ILE A 80 7.18 5.23 2.61
CA ILE A 80 7.93 4.65 3.74
C ILE A 80 6.97 3.71 4.48
N ILE A 81 7.16 2.41 4.27
CA ILE A 81 6.48 1.35 5.02
C ILE A 81 7.48 0.83 6.04
N LYS A 82 7.10 0.82 7.32
CA LYS A 82 7.97 0.29 8.37
C LYS A 82 7.95 -1.24 8.29
N THR A 83 8.82 -1.80 7.46
CA THR A 83 8.96 -3.25 7.30
C THR A 83 9.17 -3.92 8.67
N PRO A 84 8.29 -4.85 9.08
CA PRO A 84 8.45 -5.59 10.34
C PRO A 84 9.33 -6.84 10.20
N PHE A 85 9.76 -7.17 8.98
CA PHE A 85 10.59 -8.34 8.69
C PHE A 85 12.06 -7.90 8.60
N ASN A 86 12.79 -8.13 9.69
CA ASN A 86 14.25 -8.10 9.78
C ASN A 86 14.67 -9.32 10.61
#